data_AF-A0A8G1XFS4-F1
#
_entry.id   AF-A0A8G1XFS4-F1
#
_cell.length_a   1.000
_cell.length_b   1.000
_cell.length_c   1.000
_cell.angle_alpha   90.00
_cell.angle_beta   90.00
_cell.angle_gamma   90.00
#
_symmetry.space_group_name_H-M   'P 1'
#
loop_
_entity.id
_entity.type
_entity.pdbx_description
1 polymer ?
#
loop_
_entity_poly.entity_id
_entity_poly.type
_entity_poly.pdbx_seq_one_letter_code
_entity_poly.pdbx_strand_id
1 'polypeptide(L)'
;MLTRLVLLGVLLTWSAVAALAPALLDMSFGAALMLGAVVVVSGPTVVGPLLDFVGPPATLRRLLLWEGTVIDPAGAILAAATFRALAHGGHPGALETAGRLLAGVALGFTGGIAGALALGLPARWDLDTPLARTSELATLLLSAGTCDVLLDDTGLIAATVMGIAVATRRAPRAPSGTTFFRTLASPIVGTLFISISTTVTPAALGGVLLPALALVAVLVVLVRPLIAALATAGSTLDGPERAFTGWMAPRGTVAAATASAFGGDLVQHGYAGASRILPVVFLVIVATVLTYGLTAVPLARRLKLSPPPA
;
A
#
# COMPACT_ATOMS: atom_id res chain seq x y z
N MET A 1 10.06 7.21 15.82
CA MET A 1 8.73 7.74 15.45
C MET A 1 8.14 7.01 14.25
N LEU A 2 8.79 7.04 13.07
CA LEU A 2 8.31 6.37 11.85
C LEU A 2 7.95 4.89 12.06
N THR A 3 8.81 4.09 12.70
CA THR A 3 8.54 2.67 12.97
C THR A 3 7.29 2.47 13.82
N ARG A 4 7.06 3.31 14.83
CA ARG A 4 5.83 3.27 15.64
C ARG A 4 4.61 3.63 14.81
N LEU A 5 4.72 4.62 13.92
CA LEU A 5 3.65 5.04 13.04
C LEU A 5 3.24 3.94 12.06
N VAL A 6 4.22 3.26 11.46
CA VAL A 6 3.99 2.11 10.57
C VAL A 6 3.41 0.93 11.34
N LEU A 7 4.03 0.49 12.43
CA LEU A 7 3.58 -0.70 13.17
C LEU A 7 2.20 -0.50 13.79
N LEU A 8 1.98 0.62 14.50
CA LEU A 8 0.67 0.94 15.07
C LEU A 8 -0.35 1.23 13.98
N GLY A 9 0.06 1.86 12.89
CA GLY A 9 -0.81 2.16 11.75
C GLY A 9 -1.34 0.89 11.10
N VAL A 10 -0.46 -0.06 10.81
CA VAL A 10 -0.81 -1.40 10.29
C VAL A 10 -1.71 -2.12 11.29
N LEU A 11 -1.27 -2.27 12.54
CA LEU A 11 -1.98 -3.06 13.55
C LEU A 11 -3.38 -2.51 13.85
N LEU A 12 -3.49 -1.20 14.12
CA LEU A 12 -4.75 -0.57 14.50
C LEU A 12 -5.71 -0.47 13.32
N THR A 13 -5.23 -0.11 12.12
CA THR A 13 -6.10 -0.08 10.93
C THR A 13 -6.59 -1.49 10.59
N TRP A 14 -5.70 -2.48 10.58
CA TRP A 14 -6.07 -3.86 10.28
C TRP A 14 -7.11 -4.39 11.25
N SER A 15 -6.86 -4.24 12.55
CA SER A 15 -7.76 -4.71 13.61
C SER A 15 -9.10 -3.97 13.58
N ALA A 16 -9.10 -2.66 13.34
CA ALA A 16 -10.33 -1.87 13.26
C ALA A 16 -11.20 -2.32 12.08
N VAL A 17 -10.62 -2.52 10.89
CA VAL A 17 -11.38 -3.01 9.73
C VAL A 17 -11.86 -4.44 9.96
N ALA A 18 -11.00 -5.32 10.49
CA ALA A 18 -11.38 -6.70 10.78
C ALA A 18 -12.54 -6.80 11.81
N ALA A 19 -12.61 -5.87 12.77
CA ALA A 19 -13.67 -5.81 13.76
C ALA A 19 -14.98 -5.18 13.21
N LEU A 20 -14.87 -4.14 12.38
CA LEU A 20 -16.03 -3.37 11.89
C LEU A 20 -16.66 -3.97 10.64
N ALA A 21 -15.85 -4.53 9.74
CA ALA A 21 -16.33 -4.99 8.44
C ALA A 21 -17.37 -6.13 8.51
N PRO A 22 -17.29 -7.13 9.42
CA PRO A 22 -18.33 -8.15 9.50
C PRO A 22 -19.71 -7.56 9.81
N ALA A 23 -19.76 -6.58 10.71
CA ALA A 23 -21.01 -5.94 11.13
C ALA A 23 -21.53 -4.90 10.12
N LEU A 24 -20.64 -4.11 9.52
CA LEU A 24 -21.02 -3.06 8.57
C LEU A 24 -21.32 -3.61 7.18
N LEU A 25 -20.52 -4.57 6.72
CA LEU A 25 -20.49 -5.02 5.34
C LEU A 25 -20.98 -6.45 5.17
N ASP A 26 -21.54 -7.07 6.21
CA ASP A 26 -22.16 -8.40 6.19
C ASP A 26 -21.29 -9.40 5.41
N MET A 27 -20.09 -9.61 5.95
CA MET A 27 -19.05 -10.46 5.38
C MET A 27 -18.43 -11.35 6.46
N SER A 28 -17.88 -12.48 6.03
CA SER A 28 -17.16 -13.40 6.91
C SER A 28 -15.94 -12.73 7.55
N PHE A 29 -15.52 -13.25 8.71
CA PHE A 29 -14.32 -12.76 9.39
C PHE A 29 -13.05 -12.88 8.52
N GLY A 30 -12.94 -13.96 7.72
CA GLY A 30 -11.85 -14.11 6.75
C GLY A 30 -11.84 -12.99 5.69
N ALA A 31 -12.99 -12.69 5.09
CA ALA A 31 -13.11 -11.58 4.15
C ALA A 31 -12.80 -10.22 4.81
N ALA A 32 -13.18 -10.03 6.08
CA ALA A 32 -12.88 -8.83 6.84
C ALA A 32 -11.38 -8.67 7.16
N LEU A 33 -10.68 -9.76 7.50
CA LEU A 33 -9.23 -9.76 7.69
C LEU A 33 -8.51 -9.37 6.38
N MET A 34 -8.97 -9.91 5.26
CA MET A 34 -8.44 -9.56 3.94
C MET A 34 -8.69 -8.09 3.60
N LEU A 35 -9.93 -7.62 3.78
CA LEU A 35 -10.28 -6.23 3.55
C LEU A 35 -9.41 -5.29 4.40
N GLY A 36 -9.18 -5.63 5.66
CA GLY A 36 -8.28 -4.88 6.53
C GLY A 36 -6.85 -4.85 6.00
N ALA A 37 -6.31 -6.00 5.56
CA ALA A 37 -4.95 -6.10 5.05
C ALA A 37 -4.75 -5.20 3.81
N VAL A 38 -5.76 -5.16 2.94
CA VAL A 38 -5.79 -4.29 1.76
C VAL A 38 -5.90 -2.81 2.14
N VAL A 39 -6.80 -2.46 3.07
CA VAL A 39 -7.08 -1.06 3.45
C VAL A 39 -5.97 -0.44 4.29
N VAL A 40 -5.10 -1.24 4.95
CA VAL A 40 -3.91 -0.74 5.66
C VAL A 40 -2.98 0.06 4.75
N VAL A 41 -2.92 -0.29 3.47
CA VAL A 41 -2.04 0.31 2.47
C VAL A 41 -2.32 1.81 2.32
N SER A 42 -1.26 2.63 2.34
CA SER A 42 -1.28 4.04 1.97
C SER A 42 -0.28 4.25 0.85
N GLY A 43 -0.72 4.82 -0.28
CA GLY A 43 0.13 4.88 -1.47
C GLY A 43 0.91 6.19 -1.56
N PRO A 44 2.25 6.17 -1.74
CA PRO A 44 3.05 7.37 -2.00
C PRO A 44 2.64 8.07 -3.30
N THR A 45 1.99 7.33 -4.21
CA THR A 45 1.44 7.82 -5.49
C THR A 45 0.32 8.84 -5.31
N VAL A 46 -0.46 8.76 -4.23
CA VAL A 46 -1.53 9.72 -3.91
C VAL A 46 -1.04 10.76 -2.91
N VAL A 47 -0.27 10.34 -1.90
CA VAL A 47 0.29 11.24 -0.88
C VAL A 47 1.22 12.29 -1.50
N GLY A 48 2.12 11.89 -2.40
CA GLY A 48 3.14 12.77 -2.98
C GLY A 48 2.56 14.01 -3.66
N PRO A 49 1.73 13.86 -4.70
CA PRO A 49 1.10 15.00 -5.38
C PRO A 49 0.28 15.89 -4.44
N LEU A 50 -0.41 15.30 -3.46
CA LEU A 50 -1.18 16.04 -2.48
C LEU A 50 -0.27 16.90 -1.57
N LEU A 51 0.87 16.38 -1.13
CA LEU A 51 1.84 17.14 -0.35
C LEU A 51 2.55 18.20 -1.19
N ASP A 52 2.80 17.95 -2.47
CA ASP A 52 3.37 18.94 -3.38
C ASP A 52 2.40 20.10 -3.62
N PHE A 53 1.09 19.83 -3.65
CA PHE A 53 0.05 20.86 -3.73
C PHE A 53 -0.14 21.63 -2.42
N VAL A 54 -0.04 20.96 -1.26
CA VAL A 54 -0.21 21.58 0.06
C VAL A 54 1.01 22.37 0.50
N GLY A 55 2.23 21.94 0.13
CA GLY A 55 3.49 22.57 0.56
C GLY A 55 3.74 22.58 2.09
N PRO A 56 3.60 21.47 2.83
CA PRO A 56 3.84 21.44 4.27
C PRO A 56 5.35 21.52 4.63
N PRO A 57 5.71 21.71 5.92
CA PRO A 57 7.10 21.80 6.34
C PRO A 57 7.89 20.54 5.95
N ALA A 58 9.17 20.70 5.64
CA ALA A 58 10.00 19.63 5.10
C ALA A 58 10.05 18.38 6.00
N THR A 59 10.00 18.56 7.31
CA THR A 59 9.96 17.46 8.29
C THR A 59 8.68 16.63 8.16
N LEU A 60 7.52 17.29 8.07
CA LEU A 60 6.22 16.66 7.91
C LEU A 60 6.08 15.99 6.54
N ARG A 61 6.52 16.68 5.47
CA ARG A 61 6.56 16.12 4.11
C ARG A 61 7.38 14.84 4.05
N ARG A 62 8.60 14.85 4.61
CA ARG A 62 9.45 13.65 4.68
C ARG A 62 8.78 12.53 5.46
N LEU A 63 8.20 12.82 6.62
CA LEU A 63 7.54 11.82 7.45
C LEU A 63 6.42 11.09 6.69
N LEU A 64 5.49 11.83 6.10
CA LEU A 64 4.32 11.27 5.40
C LEU A 64 4.72 10.53 4.11
N LEU A 65 5.73 11.02 3.38
CA LEU A 65 6.29 10.32 2.22
C LEU A 65 6.92 9.00 2.64
N TRP A 66 7.76 9.00 3.68
CA TRP A 66 8.40 7.78 4.18
C TRP A 66 7.40 6.77 4.74
N GLU A 67 6.37 7.25 5.43
CA GLU A 67 5.28 6.39 5.89
C GLU A 67 4.60 5.71 4.70
N GLY A 68 4.17 6.47 3.69
CA GLY A 68 3.55 5.93 2.49
C GLY A 68 4.46 4.92 1.78
N THR A 69 5.73 5.28 1.54
CA THR A 69 6.70 4.41 0.86
C THR A 69 6.96 3.09 1.61
N VAL A 70 6.89 3.07 2.94
CA VAL A 70 7.11 1.85 3.74
C VAL A 70 5.83 1.03 3.89
N ILE A 71 4.69 1.68 4.13
CA ILE A 71 3.40 1.00 4.31
C ILE A 71 2.93 0.35 3.00
N ASP A 72 3.22 0.96 1.85
CA ASP A 72 2.78 0.46 0.54
C ASP A 72 3.18 -1.00 0.29
N PRO A 73 4.48 -1.38 0.32
CA PRO A 73 4.88 -2.78 0.23
C PRO A 73 4.51 -3.62 1.44
N ALA A 74 4.56 -3.06 2.66
CA ALA A 74 4.26 -3.82 3.87
C ALA A 74 2.79 -4.30 3.88
N GLY A 75 1.86 -3.46 3.44
CA GLY A 75 0.45 -3.82 3.31
C GLY A 75 0.21 -4.82 2.17
N ALA A 76 0.97 -4.73 1.07
CA ALA A 76 0.90 -5.73 0.01
C ALA A 76 1.37 -7.12 0.48
N ILE A 77 2.48 -7.17 1.24
CA ILE A 77 2.98 -8.41 1.88
C ILE A 77 1.94 -8.93 2.89
N LEU A 78 1.35 -8.06 3.69
CA LEU A 78 0.30 -8.43 4.65
C LEU A 78 -0.94 -8.99 3.93
N ALA A 79 -1.35 -8.40 2.82
CA ALA A 79 -2.48 -8.88 2.00
C ALA A 79 -2.19 -10.27 1.43
N ALA A 80 -1.02 -10.48 0.83
CA ALA A 80 -0.60 -11.80 0.32
C ALA A 80 -0.51 -12.84 1.45
N ALA A 81 0.05 -12.48 2.60
CA ALA A 81 0.12 -13.37 3.77
C ALA A 81 -1.28 -13.72 4.30
N THR A 82 -2.19 -12.75 4.35
CA THR A 82 -3.58 -12.93 4.79
C THR A 82 -4.32 -13.84 3.82
N PHE A 83 -4.21 -13.59 2.51
CA PHE A 83 -4.81 -14.42 1.48
C PHE A 83 -4.36 -15.88 1.60
N ARG A 84 -3.05 -16.13 1.71
CA ARG A 84 -2.51 -17.48 1.87
C ARG A 84 -3.02 -18.20 3.11
N ALA A 85 -3.07 -17.49 4.24
CA ALA A 85 -3.61 -18.05 5.48
C ALA A 85 -5.08 -18.45 5.33
N LEU A 86 -5.86 -17.71 4.55
CA LEU A 86 -7.29 -17.98 4.31
C LEU A 86 -7.51 -19.05 3.22
N ALA A 87 -6.81 -18.99 2.11
CA ALA A 87 -6.93 -19.93 0.99
C ALA A 87 -6.57 -21.37 1.41
N HIS A 88 -5.61 -21.51 2.33
CA HIS A 88 -5.14 -22.81 2.82
C HIS A 88 -5.74 -23.19 4.18
N GLY A 89 -6.72 -22.44 4.70
CA GLY A 89 -7.30 -22.63 6.05
C GLY A 89 -8.12 -23.91 6.25
N GLY A 90 -8.25 -24.76 5.22
CA GLY A 90 -8.86 -26.09 5.31
C GLY A 90 -7.86 -27.14 5.80
N HIS A 91 -7.58 -27.18 7.11
CA HIS A 91 -6.91 -28.30 7.81
C HIS A 91 -5.38 -28.56 7.72
N PRO A 92 -4.47 -27.62 7.37
CA PRO A 92 -3.07 -27.74 7.80
C PRO A 92 -2.91 -27.16 9.21
N GLY A 93 -2.04 -27.75 10.03
CA GLY A 93 -1.77 -27.25 11.39
C GLY A 93 -1.16 -25.85 11.36
N ALA A 94 -1.37 -25.05 12.42
CA ALA A 94 -0.86 -23.67 12.51
C ALA A 94 0.65 -23.54 12.22
N LEU A 95 1.43 -24.57 12.54
CA LEU A 95 2.86 -24.65 12.24
C LEU A 95 3.16 -24.76 10.74
N GLU A 96 2.35 -25.49 9.99
CA GLU A 96 2.53 -25.66 8.54
C GLU A 96 2.16 -24.36 7.80
N THR A 97 1.04 -23.72 8.18
CA THR A 97 0.66 -22.42 7.63
C THR A 97 1.75 -21.37 7.91
N ALA A 98 2.27 -21.33 9.15
CA ALA A 98 3.37 -20.43 9.50
C ALA A 98 4.64 -20.77 8.69
N GLY A 99 4.97 -22.05 8.53
CA GLY A 99 6.12 -22.50 7.74
C GLY A 99 6.05 -22.07 6.28
N ARG A 100 4.88 -22.24 5.63
CA ARG A 100 4.66 -21.82 4.24
C ARG A 100 4.71 -20.29 4.08
N LEU A 101 4.13 -19.55 5.02
CA LEU A 101 4.22 -18.08 5.02
C LEU A 101 5.68 -17.61 5.14
N LEU A 102 6.44 -18.18 6.08
CA LEU A 102 7.85 -17.87 6.26
C LEU A 102 8.66 -18.24 5.01
N ALA A 103 8.40 -19.41 4.42
CA ALA A 103 9.06 -19.84 3.19
C ALA A 103 8.80 -18.86 2.03
N GLY A 104 7.56 -18.37 1.88
CA GLY A 104 7.23 -17.42 0.83
C GLY A 104 7.86 -16.04 1.05
N VAL A 105 7.88 -15.53 2.28
CA VAL A 105 8.59 -14.28 2.61
C VAL A 105 10.09 -14.44 2.37
N ALA A 106 10.68 -15.56 2.79
CA ALA A 106 12.10 -15.85 2.59
C ALA A 106 12.44 -15.98 1.10
N LEU A 107 11.63 -16.67 0.31
CA LEU A 107 11.81 -16.82 -1.13
C LEU A 107 11.75 -15.46 -1.84
N GLY A 108 10.72 -14.66 -1.56
CA GLY A 108 10.60 -13.32 -2.13
C GLY A 108 11.79 -12.43 -1.72
N PHE A 109 12.20 -12.47 -0.46
CA PHE A 109 13.35 -11.69 0.02
C PHE A 109 14.66 -12.11 -0.65
N THR A 110 14.95 -13.41 -0.68
CA THR A 110 16.16 -13.96 -1.31
C THR A 110 16.18 -13.69 -2.81
N GLY A 111 15.06 -13.87 -3.51
CA GLY A 111 14.91 -13.53 -4.91
C GLY A 111 15.14 -12.04 -5.18
N GLY A 112 14.54 -11.15 -4.39
CA GLY A 112 14.73 -9.71 -4.55
C GLY A 112 16.18 -9.26 -4.32
N ILE A 113 16.86 -9.81 -3.31
CA ILE A 113 18.29 -9.56 -3.08
C ILE A 113 19.15 -10.13 -4.21
N ALA A 114 18.85 -11.33 -4.69
CA ALA A 114 19.54 -11.95 -5.82
C ALA A 114 19.38 -11.10 -7.10
N GLY A 115 18.17 -10.61 -7.40
CA GLY A 115 17.91 -9.70 -8.51
C GLY A 115 18.68 -8.37 -8.39
N ALA A 116 18.74 -7.79 -7.20
CA ALA A 116 19.51 -6.56 -6.95
C ALA A 116 21.03 -6.79 -7.07
N LEU A 117 21.53 -7.96 -6.66
CA LEU A 117 22.93 -8.37 -6.86
C LEU A 117 23.23 -8.60 -8.33
N ALA A 118 22.32 -9.24 -9.07
CA ALA A 118 22.43 -9.48 -10.49
C ALA A 118 22.57 -8.16 -11.26
N LEU A 119 21.82 -7.11 -10.89
CA LEU A 119 22.00 -5.77 -11.47
C LEU A 119 23.35 -5.11 -11.16
N GLY A 120 24.04 -5.54 -10.10
CA GLY A 120 25.39 -5.10 -9.80
C GLY A 120 26.47 -5.72 -10.70
N LEU A 121 26.16 -6.80 -11.44
CA LEU A 121 27.11 -7.48 -12.32
C LEU A 121 27.33 -6.72 -13.64
N PRO A 122 26.28 -6.26 -14.38
CA PRO A 122 26.42 -5.48 -15.61
C PRO A 122 26.91 -4.05 -15.41
N ALA A 123 26.93 -3.52 -14.17
CA ALA A 123 27.58 -2.24 -13.87
C ALA A 123 29.10 -2.25 -14.18
N ARG A 124 29.67 -3.43 -14.46
CA ARG A 124 31.05 -3.63 -14.96
C ARG A 124 31.17 -3.60 -16.49
N TRP A 125 30.06 -3.52 -17.24
CA TRP A 125 30.03 -3.73 -18.69
C TRP A 125 29.78 -2.46 -19.51
N ASP A 126 29.85 -1.28 -18.89
CA ASP A 126 29.68 0.04 -19.54
C ASP A 126 28.49 0.07 -20.52
N LEU A 127 27.32 -0.36 -20.03
CA LEU A 127 26.10 -0.39 -20.83
C LEU A 127 25.62 1.04 -21.11
N ASP A 128 25.31 1.32 -22.38
CA ASP A 128 24.60 2.55 -22.76
C ASP A 128 23.32 2.73 -21.93
N THR A 129 23.00 4.00 -21.63
CA THR A 129 21.92 4.36 -20.71
C THR A 129 20.57 3.65 -21.00
N PRO A 130 20.09 3.50 -22.24
CA PRO A 130 18.84 2.80 -22.52
C PRO A 130 18.90 1.29 -22.22
N LEU A 131 20.01 0.64 -22.57
CA LEU A 131 20.18 -0.80 -22.41
C LEU A 131 20.29 -1.17 -20.92
N ALA A 132 20.91 -0.31 -20.12
CA ALA A 132 20.92 -0.42 -18.66
C ALA A 132 19.51 -0.33 -18.04
N ARG A 133 18.62 0.52 -18.58
CA ARG A 133 17.23 0.62 -18.09
C ARG A 133 16.39 -0.60 -18.45
N THR A 134 16.54 -1.10 -19.68
CA THR A 134 15.84 -2.31 -20.10
C THR A 134 16.33 -3.54 -19.34
N SER A 135 17.63 -3.64 -19.02
CA SER A 135 18.17 -4.73 -18.20
C SER A 135 17.71 -4.64 -16.74
N GLU A 136 17.56 -3.44 -16.17
CA GLU A 136 16.91 -3.20 -14.88
C GLU A 136 15.49 -3.77 -14.85
N LEU A 137 14.69 -3.45 -15.87
CA LEU A 137 13.32 -3.96 -15.99
C LEU A 137 13.28 -5.48 -16.21
N ALA A 138 14.14 -6.01 -17.09
CA ALA A 138 14.19 -7.44 -17.37
C ALA A 138 14.57 -8.24 -16.12
N THR A 139 15.56 -7.78 -15.34
CA THR A 139 15.98 -8.44 -14.11
C THR A 139 14.88 -8.37 -13.04
N LEU A 140 14.15 -7.25 -12.96
CA LEU A 140 12.99 -7.12 -12.08
C LEU A 140 11.92 -8.16 -12.42
N LEU A 141 11.55 -8.25 -13.71
CA LEU A 141 10.53 -9.19 -14.17
C LEU A 141 10.97 -10.64 -14.01
N LEU A 142 12.23 -10.97 -14.31
CA LEU A 142 12.77 -12.32 -14.12
C LEU A 142 12.82 -12.70 -12.65
N SER A 143 13.29 -11.80 -11.78
CA SER A 143 13.33 -12.05 -10.33
C SER A 143 11.93 -12.24 -9.76
N ALA A 144 11.00 -11.36 -10.09
CA ALA A 144 9.62 -11.43 -9.60
C ALA A 144 8.91 -12.67 -10.16
N GLY A 145 8.97 -12.90 -11.47
CA GLY A 145 8.33 -14.03 -12.13
C GLY A 145 8.89 -15.39 -11.71
N THR A 146 10.21 -15.50 -11.51
CA THR A 146 10.80 -16.76 -11.02
C THR A 146 10.35 -17.07 -9.60
N CYS A 147 10.27 -16.05 -8.73
CA CYS A 147 9.73 -16.26 -7.38
C CYS A 147 8.27 -16.70 -7.45
N ASP A 148 7.46 -16.01 -8.25
CA ASP A 148 6.03 -16.30 -8.39
C ASP A 148 5.76 -17.71 -8.92
N VAL A 149 6.54 -18.19 -9.90
CA VAL A 149 6.46 -19.58 -10.41
C VAL A 149 6.85 -20.61 -9.37
N LEU A 150 7.82 -20.30 -8.50
CA LEU A 150 8.26 -21.21 -7.43
C LEU A 150 7.24 -21.27 -6.29
N LEU A 151 6.63 -20.13 -5.97
CA LEU A 151 5.56 -20.04 -4.98
C LEU A 151 4.72 -18.79 -5.27
N ASP A 152 3.44 -19.00 -5.57
CA ASP A 152 2.48 -17.95 -5.95
C ASP A 152 2.49 -16.79 -4.96
N ASP A 153 2.38 -15.55 -5.43
CA ASP A 153 2.37 -14.30 -4.63
C ASP A 153 3.72 -13.85 -4.07
N THR A 154 4.81 -14.61 -4.26
CA THR A 154 6.14 -14.17 -3.80
C THR A 154 6.80 -13.17 -4.75
N GLY A 155 6.34 -13.08 -6.00
CA GLY A 155 6.89 -12.16 -6.99
C GLY A 155 6.78 -10.69 -6.57
N LEU A 156 5.68 -10.29 -5.94
CA LEU A 156 5.48 -8.94 -5.41
C LEU A 156 6.49 -8.59 -4.31
N ILE A 157 6.78 -9.55 -3.43
CA ILE A 157 7.77 -9.40 -2.35
C ILE A 157 9.17 -9.25 -2.96
N ALA A 158 9.51 -10.08 -3.95
CA ALA A 158 10.79 -10.00 -4.65
C ALA A 158 10.99 -8.67 -5.37
N ALA A 159 10.00 -8.21 -6.13
CA ALA A 159 10.04 -6.93 -6.82
C ALA A 159 10.26 -5.76 -5.86
N THR A 160 9.56 -5.78 -4.72
CA THR A 160 9.70 -4.78 -3.66
C THR A 160 11.10 -4.76 -3.06
N VAL A 161 11.58 -5.92 -2.61
CA VAL A 161 12.89 -6.04 -1.94
C VAL A 161 14.00 -5.63 -2.89
N MET A 162 13.91 -6.03 -4.17
CA MET A 162 14.83 -5.61 -5.21
C MET A 162 14.84 -4.09 -5.39
N GLY A 163 13.66 -3.46 -5.49
CA GLY A 163 13.53 -2.00 -5.62
C GLY A 163 14.18 -1.24 -4.45
N ILE A 164 13.93 -1.68 -3.21
CA ILE A 164 14.53 -1.10 -2.00
C ILE A 164 16.06 -1.28 -2.00
N ALA A 165 16.54 -2.48 -2.35
CA ALA A 165 17.97 -2.78 -2.39
C ALA A 165 18.72 -1.95 -3.44
N VAL A 166 18.15 -1.78 -4.64
CA VAL A 166 18.70 -0.93 -5.70
C VAL A 166 18.70 0.54 -5.29
N ALA A 167 17.61 1.01 -4.68
CA ALA A 167 17.50 2.39 -4.20
C ALA A 167 18.55 2.71 -3.11
N THR A 168 18.84 1.75 -2.24
CA THR A 168 19.82 1.92 -1.14
C THR A 168 21.27 1.95 -1.65
N ARG A 169 21.58 1.24 -2.75
CA ARG A 169 22.93 1.22 -3.34
C ARG A 169 23.26 2.43 -4.20
N ARG A 170 22.26 3.10 -4.77
CA ARG A 170 22.46 4.31 -5.58
C ARG A 170 22.73 5.51 -4.66
N ALA A 171 24.01 5.79 -4.39
CA ALA A 171 24.45 7.03 -3.76
C ALA A 171 23.95 8.29 -4.53
N PRO A 172 23.95 9.51 -3.94
CA PRO A 172 23.21 10.69 -4.42
C PRO A 172 23.50 11.25 -5.83
N ARG A 173 24.31 10.57 -6.66
CA ARG A 173 24.83 11.09 -7.93
C ARG A 173 24.18 10.55 -9.22
N ALA A 174 23.04 9.86 -9.18
CA ALA A 174 22.35 9.43 -10.41
C ALA A 174 20.83 9.72 -10.41
N PRO A 175 20.39 10.91 -10.83
CA PRO A 175 18.97 11.27 -10.91
C PRO A 175 18.19 10.55 -12.03
N SER A 176 18.85 9.94 -13.02
CA SER A 176 18.21 9.56 -14.30
C SER A 176 17.42 8.26 -14.28
N GLY A 177 17.61 7.37 -13.30
CA GLY A 177 16.98 6.04 -13.31
C GLY A 177 15.57 5.95 -12.79
N THR A 178 15.22 6.87 -11.90
CA THR A 178 13.86 6.93 -11.35
C THR A 178 12.88 7.46 -12.39
N THR A 179 13.33 8.29 -13.35
CA THR A 179 12.48 8.85 -14.40
C THR A 179 11.92 7.78 -15.33
N PHE A 180 12.74 6.81 -15.76
CA PHE A 180 12.28 5.72 -16.62
C PHE A 180 11.13 4.92 -15.99
N PHE A 181 11.33 4.42 -14.76
CA PHE A 181 10.30 3.66 -14.05
C PHE A 181 9.08 4.52 -13.70
N ARG A 182 9.25 5.82 -13.44
CA ARG A 182 8.12 6.75 -13.21
C ARG A 182 7.29 6.95 -14.47
N THR A 183 7.94 7.10 -15.62
CA THR A 183 7.27 7.23 -16.93
C THR A 183 6.56 5.93 -17.31
N LEU A 184 7.12 4.76 -16.99
CA LEU A 184 6.46 3.47 -17.18
C LEU A 184 5.28 3.25 -16.21
N ALA A 185 5.45 3.60 -14.94
CA ALA A 185 4.41 3.39 -13.92
C ALA A 185 3.18 4.27 -14.15
N SER A 186 3.35 5.48 -14.71
CA SER A 186 2.25 6.42 -14.96
C SER A 186 1.10 5.83 -15.79
N PRO A 187 1.31 5.33 -17.03
CA PRO A 187 0.24 4.71 -17.80
C PRO A 187 -0.25 3.40 -17.18
N ILE A 188 0.60 2.61 -16.51
CA ILE A 188 0.18 1.37 -15.83
C ILE A 188 -0.83 1.68 -14.72
N VAL A 189 -0.52 2.67 -13.87
CA VAL A 189 -1.42 3.13 -12.80
C VAL A 189 -2.70 3.72 -13.38
N GLY A 190 -2.61 4.51 -14.45
CA GLY A 190 -3.79 5.05 -15.15
C GLY A 190 -4.70 3.95 -15.66
N THR A 191 -4.15 2.95 -16.37
CA THR A 191 -4.88 1.79 -16.87
C THR A 191 -5.48 0.95 -15.74
N LEU A 192 -4.75 0.75 -14.63
CA LEU A 192 -5.25 0.03 -13.46
C LEU A 192 -6.51 0.70 -12.88
N PHE A 193 -6.49 2.03 -12.70
CA PHE A 193 -7.65 2.76 -12.19
C PHE A 193 -8.84 2.70 -13.14
N ILE A 194 -8.60 2.85 -14.45
CA ILE A 194 -9.65 2.70 -15.47
C ILE A 194 -10.23 1.28 -15.41
N SER A 195 -9.37 0.26 -15.37
CA SER A 195 -9.78 -1.15 -15.32
C SER A 195 -10.65 -1.43 -14.08
N ILE A 196 -10.21 -1.00 -12.89
CA ILE A 196 -11.00 -1.18 -11.66
C ILE A 196 -12.34 -0.44 -11.75
N SER A 197 -12.35 0.78 -12.31
CA SER A 197 -13.60 1.51 -12.53
C SER A 197 -14.57 0.79 -13.48
N THR A 198 -14.06 -0.01 -14.42
CA THR A 198 -14.91 -0.82 -15.29
C THR A 198 -15.42 -2.09 -14.63
N THR A 199 -14.68 -2.64 -13.66
CA THR A 199 -15.06 -3.85 -12.92
C THR A 199 -16.15 -3.59 -11.88
N VAL A 200 -16.17 -2.39 -11.28
CA VAL A 200 -17.13 -2.02 -10.24
C VAL A 200 -18.41 -1.45 -10.85
N THR A 201 -19.47 -2.26 -10.87
CA THR A 201 -20.78 -1.82 -11.39
C THR A 201 -21.52 -0.92 -10.40
N PRO A 202 -22.34 0.04 -10.85
CA PRO A 202 -23.17 0.86 -9.96
C PRO A 202 -24.09 0.04 -9.06
N ALA A 203 -24.58 -1.11 -9.55
CA ALA A 203 -25.41 -2.03 -8.77
C ALA A 203 -24.63 -2.66 -7.60
N ALA A 204 -23.34 -2.99 -7.79
CA ALA A 204 -22.48 -3.51 -6.74
C ALA A 204 -22.21 -2.48 -5.62
N LEU A 205 -22.39 -1.17 -5.91
CA LEU A 205 -22.19 -0.09 -4.93
C LEU A 205 -23.41 0.13 -4.02
N GLY A 206 -24.63 -0.14 -4.50
CA GLY A 206 -25.87 0.24 -3.80
C GLY A 206 -25.95 -0.28 -2.35
N GLY A 207 -25.57 -1.54 -2.12
CA GLY A 207 -25.61 -2.16 -0.79
C GLY A 207 -24.39 -1.89 0.09
N VAL A 208 -23.29 -1.38 -0.46
CA VAL A 208 -22.01 -1.19 0.25
C VAL A 208 -21.62 0.27 0.43
N LEU A 209 -22.26 1.20 -0.28
CA LEU A 209 -21.91 2.62 -0.28
C LEU A 209 -21.94 3.21 1.14
N LEU A 210 -23.09 3.13 1.81
CA LEU A 210 -23.25 3.72 3.13
C LEU A 210 -22.38 3.02 4.19
N PRO A 211 -22.29 1.67 4.25
CA PRO A 211 -21.34 0.99 5.11
C PRO A 211 -19.87 1.34 4.85
N ALA A 212 -19.45 1.46 3.59
CA ALA A 212 -18.09 1.81 3.23
C ALA A 212 -17.76 3.24 3.64
N LEU A 213 -18.69 4.19 3.45
CA LEU A 213 -18.53 5.57 3.93
C LEU A 213 -18.46 5.63 5.46
N ALA A 214 -19.26 4.84 6.17
CA ALA A 214 -19.17 4.72 7.63
C ALA A 214 -17.80 4.16 8.06
N LEU A 215 -17.29 3.14 7.37
CA LEU A 215 -15.96 2.60 7.60
C LEU A 215 -14.88 3.67 7.37
N VAL A 216 -14.95 4.41 6.26
CA VAL A 216 -14.03 5.53 5.97
C VAL A 216 -14.10 6.59 7.06
N ALA A 217 -15.29 6.97 7.51
CA ALA A 217 -15.46 7.96 8.56
C ALA A 217 -14.78 7.52 9.86
N VAL A 218 -14.95 6.26 10.27
CA VAL A 218 -14.25 5.71 11.45
C VAL A 218 -12.74 5.72 11.25
N LEU A 219 -12.26 5.29 10.08
CA LEU A 219 -10.83 5.23 9.79
C LEU A 219 -10.17 6.61 9.81
N VAL A 220 -10.83 7.62 9.22
CA VAL A 220 -10.31 8.99 9.09
C VAL A 220 -10.47 9.79 10.37
N VAL A 221 -11.61 9.69 11.06
CA VAL A 221 -11.94 10.55 12.20
C VAL A 221 -11.47 9.96 13.53
N LEU A 222 -11.40 8.63 13.66
CA LEU A 222 -11.05 7.96 14.91
C LEU A 222 -9.71 7.26 14.84
N VAL A 223 -9.57 6.31 13.90
CA VAL A 223 -8.41 5.41 13.89
C VAL A 223 -7.13 6.16 13.52
N ARG A 224 -7.16 7.00 12.48
CA ARG A 224 -5.97 7.73 12.04
C ARG A 224 -5.46 8.77 13.05
N PRO A 225 -6.31 9.62 13.66
CA PRO A 225 -5.89 10.51 14.73
C PRO A 225 -5.34 9.76 15.95
N LEU A 226 -5.94 8.63 16.31
CA LEU A 226 -5.45 7.77 17.41
C LEU A 226 -4.05 7.22 17.10
N ILE A 227 -3.83 6.68 15.90
CA ILE A 227 -2.52 6.21 15.45
C ILE A 227 -1.48 7.32 15.55
N ALA A 228 -1.79 8.52 15.04
CA ALA A 228 -0.86 9.64 15.07
C ALA A 228 -0.57 10.09 16.51
N ALA A 229 -1.58 10.19 17.38
CA ALA A 229 -1.39 10.54 18.78
C ALA A 229 -0.48 9.54 19.51
N LEU A 230 -0.73 8.23 19.34
CA LEU A 230 0.06 7.18 20.00
C LEU A 230 1.47 7.04 19.40
N ALA A 231 1.63 7.19 18.09
CA ALA A 231 2.92 7.03 17.42
C ALA A 231 3.85 8.23 17.61
N THR A 232 3.29 9.42 17.79
CA THR A 232 4.03 10.68 18.00
C THR A 232 4.14 11.08 19.47
N ALA A 233 3.63 10.25 20.40
CA ALA A 233 3.84 10.46 21.84
C ALA A 233 5.33 10.42 22.17
N GLY A 234 5.85 11.55 22.68
CA GLY A 234 7.27 11.75 22.99
C GLY A 234 8.14 12.16 21.80
N SER A 235 7.55 12.62 20.69
CA SER A 235 8.29 13.15 19.54
C SER A 235 8.43 14.68 19.58
N THR A 236 9.31 15.20 18.71
CA THR A 236 9.54 16.64 18.51
C THR A 236 8.51 17.32 17.61
N LEU A 237 7.42 16.63 17.25
CA LEU A 237 6.38 17.24 16.39
C LEU A 237 5.48 18.16 17.21
N ASP A 238 5.24 19.34 16.67
CA ASP A 238 4.31 20.30 17.26
C ASP A 238 2.85 19.82 17.16
N GLY A 239 1.98 20.35 18.01
CA GLY A 239 0.55 20.02 18.02
C GLY A 239 -0.12 20.08 16.63
N PRO A 240 0.09 21.17 15.84
CA PRO A 240 -0.43 21.27 14.48
C PRO A 240 0.12 20.21 13.53
N GLU A 241 1.42 19.88 13.59
CA GLU A 241 2.04 18.85 12.75
C GLU A 241 1.49 17.46 13.09
N ARG A 242 1.28 17.18 14.38
CA ARG A 242 0.66 15.95 14.86
C ARG A 242 -0.77 15.81 14.37
N ALA A 243 -1.56 16.89 14.44
CA ALA A 243 -2.93 16.91 13.95
C ALA A 243 -3.01 16.66 12.44
N PHE A 244 -2.12 17.29 11.65
CA PHE A 244 -2.07 17.06 10.21
C PHE A 244 -1.62 15.62 9.86
N THR A 245 -0.66 15.07 10.60
CA THR A 245 -0.26 13.65 10.47
C THR A 245 -1.43 12.71 10.76
N GLY A 246 -2.23 13.03 11.79
CA GLY A 246 -3.44 12.31 12.17
C GLY A 246 -4.64 12.54 11.27
N TRP A 247 -4.58 13.49 10.35
CA TRP A 247 -5.60 13.67 9.32
C TRP A 247 -5.24 12.90 8.05
N MET A 248 -3.97 12.87 7.68
CA MET A 248 -3.53 12.41 6.36
C MET A 248 -3.28 10.89 6.31
N ALA A 249 -4.14 10.16 5.60
CA ALA A 249 -3.92 8.75 5.22
C ALA A 249 -4.69 8.35 3.95
N PRO A 250 -4.36 8.91 2.77
CA PRO A 250 -4.99 8.51 1.52
C PRO A 250 -4.67 7.05 1.18
N ARG A 251 -5.68 6.32 0.72
CA ARG A 251 -5.54 4.94 0.24
C ARG A 251 -5.17 4.96 -1.24
N GLY A 252 -4.29 4.03 -1.62
CA GLY A 252 -3.53 4.15 -2.87
C GLY A 252 -3.76 3.02 -3.87
N THR A 253 -2.94 3.06 -4.92
CA THR A 253 -2.93 2.13 -6.05
C THR A 253 -2.75 0.67 -5.64
N VAL A 254 -1.88 0.39 -4.68
CA VAL A 254 -1.61 -0.99 -4.25
C VAL A 254 -2.79 -1.61 -3.53
N ALA A 255 -3.59 -0.82 -2.80
CA ALA A 255 -4.85 -1.31 -2.22
C ALA A 255 -5.80 -1.78 -3.32
N ALA A 256 -5.91 -0.99 -4.39
CA ALA A 256 -6.73 -1.31 -5.55
C ALA A 256 -6.25 -2.59 -6.27
N ALA A 257 -4.94 -2.70 -6.53
CA ALA A 257 -4.34 -3.87 -7.17
C ALA A 257 -4.51 -5.15 -6.34
N THR A 258 -4.24 -5.08 -5.04
CA THR A 258 -4.36 -6.23 -4.12
C THR A 258 -5.81 -6.66 -3.92
N ALA A 259 -6.77 -5.72 -3.86
CA ALA A 259 -8.19 -6.05 -3.85
C ALA A 259 -8.62 -6.81 -5.11
N SER A 260 -8.14 -6.37 -6.28
CA SER A 260 -8.44 -6.98 -7.57
C SER A 260 -7.81 -8.37 -7.68
N ALA A 261 -6.56 -8.52 -7.23
CA ALA A 261 -5.83 -9.78 -7.29
C ALA A 261 -6.46 -10.85 -6.39
N PHE A 262 -6.70 -10.55 -5.11
CA PHE A 262 -7.09 -11.56 -4.11
C PHE A 262 -8.60 -11.65 -3.88
N GLY A 263 -9.37 -10.61 -4.20
CA GLY A 263 -10.80 -10.56 -3.93
C GLY A 263 -11.58 -11.59 -4.72
N GLY A 264 -11.25 -11.77 -6.00
CA GLY A 264 -11.87 -12.79 -6.86
C GLY A 264 -11.57 -14.20 -6.40
N ASP A 265 -10.32 -14.48 -6.02
CA ASP A 265 -9.91 -15.80 -5.56
C ASP A 265 -10.58 -16.18 -4.24
N LEU A 266 -10.75 -15.23 -3.31
CA LEU A 266 -11.50 -15.50 -2.07
C LEU A 266 -12.99 -15.83 -2.33
N VAL A 267 -13.59 -15.25 -3.36
CA VAL A 267 -14.95 -15.64 -3.78
C VAL A 267 -14.97 -17.09 -4.26
N GLN A 268 -13.96 -17.52 -5.02
CA GLN A 268 -13.84 -18.92 -5.46
C GLN A 268 -13.62 -19.89 -4.29
N HIS A 269 -12.93 -19.45 -3.24
CA HIS A 269 -12.77 -20.21 -1.99
C HIS A 269 -14.02 -20.19 -1.09
N GLY A 270 -15.13 -19.57 -1.53
CA GLY A 270 -16.42 -19.61 -0.82
C GLY A 270 -16.53 -18.67 0.37
N TYR A 271 -15.64 -17.69 0.52
CA TYR A 271 -15.73 -16.73 1.63
C TYR A 271 -16.93 -15.80 1.47
N ALA A 272 -17.89 -15.89 2.39
CA ALA A 272 -19.06 -15.02 2.38
C ALA A 272 -18.67 -13.54 2.44
N GLY A 273 -19.27 -12.74 1.56
CA GLY A 273 -19.01 -11.29 1.44
C GLY A 273 -17.69 -10.91 0.76
N ALA A 274 -16.87 -11.86 0.29
CA ALA A 274 -15.61 -11.56 -0.41
C ALA A 274 -15.81 -10.74 -1.70
N SER A 275 -16.94 -10.91 -2.39
CA SER A 275 -17.31 -10.13 -3.58
C SER A 275 -17.46 -8.64 -3.31
N ARG A 276 -17.65 -8.24 -2.04
CA ARG A 276 -17.77 -6.84 -1.61
C ARG A 276 -16.40 -6.18 -1.40
N ILE A 277 -15.29 -6.93 -1.35
CA ILE A 277 -13.94 -6.39 -1.09
C ILE A 277 -13.57 -5.33 -2.15
N LEU A 278 -13.64 -5.69 -3.43
CA LEU A 278 -13.24 -4.78 -4.51
C LEU A 278 -14.11 -3.50 -4.57
N PRO A 279 -15.46 -3.56 -4.55
CA PRO A 279 -16.30 -2.36 -4.47
C PRO A 279 -16.03 -1.48 -3.25
N VAL A 280 -15.81 -2.08 -2.07
CA VAL A 280 -15.53 -1.33 -0.83
C VAL A 280 -14.19 -0.63 -0.92
N VAL A 281 -13.14 -1.31 -1.38
CA VAL A 281 -11.80 -0.71 -1.53
C VAL A 281 -11.83 0.44 -2.53
N PHE A 282 -12.54 0.27 -3.65
CA PHE A 282 -12.76 1.36 -4.61
C PHE A 282 -13.40 2.58 -3.96
N LEU A 283 -14.49 2.40 -3.21
CA LEU A 283 -15.14 3.49 -2.47
C LEU A 283 -14.23 4.12 -1.41
N VAL A 284 -13.45 3.32 -0.69
CA VAL A 284 -12.48 3.81 0.30
C VAL A 284 -11.43 4.70 -0.39
N ILE A 285 -10.91 4.30 -1.55
CA ILE A 285 -9.95 5.11 -2.30
C ILE A 285 -10.59 6.41 -2.76
N VAL A 286 -11.76 6.36 -3.42
CA VAL A 286 -12.46 7.55 -3.91
C VAL A 286 -12.81 8.50 -2.76
N ALA A 287 -13.40 7.99 -1.68
CA ALA A 287 -13.80 8.79 -0.54
C ALA A 287 -12.60 9.45 0.14
N THR A 288 -11.49 8.72 0.31
CA THR A 288 -10.28 9.30 0.93
C THR A 288 -9.60 10.32 0.01
N VAL A 289 -9.47 10.04 -1.29
CA VAL A 289 -8.92 11.00 -2.26
C VAL A 289 -9.75 12.29 -2.30
N LEU A 290 -11.08 12.19 -2.34
CA LEU A 290 -11.97 13.36 -2.33
C LEU A 290 -11.87 14.12 -1.00
N THR A 291 -11.91 13.40 0.12
CA THR A 291 -11.81 14.01 1.46
C THR A 291 -10.52 14.80 1.57
N TYR A 292 -9.38 14.22 1.22
CA TYR A 292 -8.09 14.91 1.37
C TYR A 292 -7.83 15.94 0.28
N GLY A 293 -8.26 15.70 -0.96
CA GLY A 293 -8.19 16.68 -2.04
C GLY A 293 -8.92 17.98 -1.70
N LEU A 294 -10.06 17.88 -1.01
CA LEU A 294 -10.85 19.05 -0.59
C LEU A 294 -10.39 19.65 0.75
N THR A 295 -9.92 18.83 1.70
CA THR A 295 -9.66 19.28 3.08
C THR A 295 -8.19 19.51 3.43
N ALA A 296 -7.23 18.95 2.70
CA ALA A 296 -5.82 19.01 3.08
C ALA A 296 -5.26 20.44 3.07
N VAL A 297 -5.55 21.23 2.02
CA VAL A 297 -5.12 22.64 1.93
C VAL A 297 -5.77 23.52 3.00
N PRO A 298 -7.11 23.56 3.17
CA PRO A 298 -7.72 24.41 4.18
C PRO A 298 -7.28 24.01 5.60
N LEU A 299 -7.10 22.71 5.87
CA LEU A 299 -6.57 22.26 7.14
C LEU A 299 -5.12 22.72 7.36
N ALA A 300 -4.24 22.55 6.37
CA ALA A 300 -2.85 23.00 6.47
C ALA A 300 -2.75 24.51 6.70
N ARG A 301 -3.60 25.31 6.06
CA ARG A 301 -3.67 26.78 6.28
C ARG A 301 -4.15 27.11 7.69
N ARG A 302 -5.20 26.46 8.19
CA ARG A 302 -5.70 26.64 9.57
C ARG A 302 -4.64 26.29 10.61
N LEU A 303 -3.84 25.26 10.34
CA LEU A 303 -2.75 24.80 11.18
C LEU A 303 -1.44 25.59 10.99
N LYS A 304 -1.41 26.60 10.11
CA LYS A 304 -0.22 27.40 9.75
C LYS A 304 0.96 26.57 9.25
N LEU A 305 0.66 25.47 8.55
CA LEU A 305 1.65 24.52 8.00
C LEU A 305 1.93 24.77 6.51
N SER A 306 1.11 25.55 5.82
CA SER A 306 1.33 25.93 4.42
C SER A 306 1.71 27.42 4.34
N PRO A 307 2.62 27.81 3.43
CA PRO A 307 2.80 29.22 3.10
C PRO A 307 1.47 29.81 2.56
N PRO A 308 1.21 31.12 2.77
CA PRO A 308 0.02 31.77 2.21
C PRO A 308 0.04 31.69 0.67
N PRO A 309 -1.14 31.59 0.02
CA PRO A 309 -1.19 31.61 -1.44
C PRO A 309 -0.59 32.91 -1.98
N ALA A 310 0.20 32.79 -3.05
CA ALA A 310 0.67 33.92 -3.85
C ALA A 310 -0.48 34.60 -4.59
#